data_AF-A0A9D4TSX3-F1
#
_entry.id   AF-A0A9D4TSX3-F1
#
_cell.length_a   1.000
_cell.length_b   1.000
_cell.length_c   1.000
_cell.angle_alpha   90.00
_cell.angle_beta   90.00
_cell.angle_gamma   90.00
#
_symmetry.space_group_name_H-M   'P 1'
#
loop_
_entity.id
_entity.type
_entity.pdbx_description
1 polymer ?
#
loop_
_entity_poly.entity_id
_entity_poly.type
_entity_poly.pdbx_seq_one_letter_code
_entity_poly.pdbx_strand_id
1 'polypeptide(L)'
;MACPVARASCRMSHTASAGIRPGRLSSAPETALGASRQPSIIKRCRRLSLVRPAGPAAPLQASSPPPSTAPVVDKVLALIEGTDSGDNLGSEDRREVDACLQQLDDIGEARDQRPLEDPLVFGNYNVAYVSAGPGQSGQPAGGRFRGGLGKLLFRTTFLGQSVLQPDIVTNKLAFRLLGFLPGAVGLRGKFVSIPEREGGPNRKDTVKVFFEPPVLSLPGGIHIRIGPSSSVVLKTTYVDERVRLGKGSRGSLFVFTRGGQADAEGMDQVGLQQCSGLGKAVLFGVVALLMLNGSWLALQGSLPPVVRAAGVVQVLLGTALGGICYKGGIVDDDSEERPEVTAGGEEAAASARGGSAVA
;
A
#
# COMPACT_ATOMS: atom_id res chain seq x y z
N MET A 1 44.14 19.59 -17.69
CA MET A 1 44.43 19.41 -16.24
C MET A 1 43.72 18.16 -15.79
N ALA A 2 44.47 17.07 -15.63
CA ALA A 2 43.99 15.77 -15.21
C ALA A 2 44.78 15.36 -13.95
N CYS A 3 44.08 14.91 -12.91
CA CYS A 3 44.62 14.15 -11.78
C CYS A 3 43.48 13.40 -11.06
N PRO A 4 43.74 12.24 -10.44
CA PRO A 4 42.90 11.06 -10.58
C PRO A 4 42.37 10.44 -9.27
N VAL A 5 41.37 9.56 -9.45
CA VAL A 5 41.08 8.25 -8.82
C VAL A 5 41.50 8.00 -7.35
N ALA A 6 40.52 7.60 -6.53
CA ALA A 6 40.72 6.59 -5.49
C ALA A 6 39.46 5.70 -5.33
N ARG A 7 39.56 4.44 -5.79
CA ARG A 7 38.67 3.33 -5.47
C ARG A 7 39.20 2.64 -4.22
N ALA A 8 38.37 2.44 -3.20
CA ALA A 8 38.67 1.56 -2.08
C ALA A 8 37.79 0.30 -2.18
N SER A 9 38.46 -0.83 -2.43
CA SER A 9 37.92 -2.18 -2.42
C SER A 9 38.25 -2.80 -1.05
N CYS A 10 37.25 -3.28 -0.32
CA CYS A 10 37.48 -4.04 0.90
C CYS A 10 36.99 -5.47 0.72
N ARG A 11 37.95 -6.40 0.77
CA ARG A 11 37.82 -7.85 0.62
C ARG A 11 38.31 -8.45 1.93
N MET A 12 37.48 -9.22 2.63
CA MET A 12 37.91 -10.16 3.68
C MET A 12 36.98 -11.38 3.61
N SER A 13 37.43 -12.53 3.12
CA SER A 13 38.28 -13.55 3.75
C SER A 13 37.45 -14.61 4.48
N HIS A 14 37.37 -15.78 3.84
CA HIS A 14 36.88 -17.04 4.37
C HIS A 14 37.76 -17.54 5.52
N THR A 15 37.12 -18.16 6.52
CA THR A 15 37.74 -19.20 7.35
C THR A 15 36.85 -20.44 7.34
N ALA A 16 37.44 -21.53 6.85
CA ALA A 16 36.91 -22.89 6.91
C ALA A 16 37.64 -23.67 8.01
N SER A 17 36.95 -24.60 8.66
CA SER A 17 37.45 -25.83 9.32
C SER A 17 36.32 -26.35 10.23
N ALA A 18 36.10 -27.62 10.56
CA ALA A 18 36.33 -28.95 10.00
C ALA A 18 35.54 -29.88 10.95
N GLY A 19 35.04 -31.04 10.49
CA GLY A 19 34.39 -31.98 11.41
C GLY A 19 33.69 -33.17 10.76
N ILE A 20 34.47 -34.07 10.16
CA ILE A 20 34.07 -35.40 9.73
C ILE A 20 34.15 -36.36 10.93
N ARG A 21 33.15 -37.22 11.16
CA ARG A 21 33.30 -38.69 11.21
C ARG A 21 31.97 -39.48 11.37
N PRO A 22 31.95 -40.75 10.94
CA PRO A 22 30.74 -41.50 10.55
C PRO A 22 30.33 -42.60 11.55
N GLY A 23 29.16 -43.21 11.35
CA GLY A 23 28.80 -44.44 12.07
C GLY A 23 27.50 -45.14 11.63
N ARG A 24 27.70 -46.31 11.00
CA ARG A 24 26.94 -47.58 11.10
C ARG A 24 25.50 -47.73 10.55
N LEU A 25 25.43 -48.46 9.43
CA LEU A 25 24.82 -49.80 9.26
C LEU A 25 23.81 -50.29 10.32
N SER A 26 22.59 -50.64 9.90
CA SER A 26 22.03 -51.99 10.11
C SER A 26 20.73 -52.25 9.31
N SER A 27 20.73 -53.41 8.63
CA SER A 27 19.65 -54.40 8.44
C SER A 27 18.31 -54.03 7.79
N ALA A 28 18.09 -54.66 6.62
CA ALA A 28 16.79 -55.07 6.06
C ALA A 28 16.03 -56.04 6.99
N PRO A 29 14.74 -56.33 6.67
CA PRO A 29 14.49 -57.58 5.95
C PRO A 29 13.46 -57.50 4.81
N GLU A 30 13.60 -58.46 3.90
CA GLU A 30 12.67 -58.91 2.85
C GLU A 30 11.26 -59.23 3.37
N THR A 31 10.22 -59.02 2.55
CA THR A 31 9.41 -60.14 2.00
C THR A 31 8.45 -59.71 0.87
N ALA A 32 8.69 -60.31 -0.30
CA ALA A 32 7.75 -61.10 -1.11
C ALA A 32 6.45 -60.54 -1.75
N LEU A 33 6.47 -60.63 -3.09
CA LEU A 33 5.51 -61.27 -4.01
C LEU A 33 4.09 -60.71 -4.23
N GLY A 34 3.78 -60.57 -5.54
CA GLY A 34 2.43 -60.65 -6.11
C GLY A 34 2.27 -59.73 -7.31
N ALA A 35 2.70 -60.09 -8.53
CA ALA A 35 1.83 -60.63 -9.59
C ALA A 35 0.48 -59.87 -9.70
N SER A 36 0.11 -59.21 -10.80
CA SER A 36 -0.29 -59.87 -12.05
C SER A 36 -1.10 -58.87 -12.92
N ARG A 37 -0.89 -58.94 -14.24
CA ARG A 37 -1.87 -58.69 -15.34
C ARG A 37 -2.38 -57.27 -15.63
N GLN A 38 -1.73 -56.63 -16.61
CA GLN A 38 -2.40 -56.13 -17.83
C GLN A 38 -2.88 -57.33 -18.69
N PRO A 39 -3.95 -57.25 -19.51
CA PRO A 39 -3.99 -56.34 -20.66
C PRO A 39 -5.39 -55.87 -21.13
N SER A 40 -5.38 -54.99 -22.14
CA SER A 40 -6.09 -55.14 -23.42
C SER A 40 -6.77 -53.86 -23.92
N ILE A 41 -6.11 -53.34 -24.95
CA ILE A 41 -6.51 -52.39 -25.96
C ILE A 41 -7.82 -52.86 -26.62
N ILE A 42 -8.85 -52.01 -26.61
CA ILE A 42 -9.96 -52.11 -27.57
C ILE A 42 -10.00 -50.83 -28.41
N LYS A 43 -9.55 -50.96 -29.65
CA LYS A 43 -9.73 -49.99 -30.73
C LYS A 43 -11.21 -50.00 -31.14
N ARG A 44 -11.92 -48.88 -31.02
CA ARG A 44 -13.22 -48.66 -31.65
C ARG A 44 -13.08 -47.67 -32.80
N CYS A 45 -13.32 -48.16 -34.02
CA CYS A 45 -13.37 -47.37 -35.23
C CYS A 45 -14.67 -46.56 -35.33
N ARG A 46 -14.47 -45.28 -35.72
CA ARG A 46 -15.33 -44.37 -36.49
C ARG A 46 -16.80 -44.73 -36.70
N ARG A 47 -17.66 -43.78 -36.27
CA ARG A 47 -18.82 -43.34 -37.07
C ARG A 47 -18.77 -41.81 -37.17
N LEU A 48 -18.46 -41.31 -38.36
CA LEU A 48 -18.56 -39.90 -38.72
C LEU A 48 -20.04 -39.57 -38.89
N SER A 49 -20.60 -38.78 -37.96
CA SER A 49 -21.90 -38.15 -38.16
C SER A 49 -21.72 -36.89 -38.99
N LEU A 50 -22.25 -36.91 -40.22
CA LEU A 50 -22.45 -35.72 -41.04
C LEU A 50 -23.45 -34.79 -40.32
N VAL A 51 -22.97 -33.67 -39.79
CA VAL A 51 -23.83 -32.60 -39.27
C VAL A 51 -24.04 -31.58 -40.39
N ARG A 52 -25.31 -31.27 -40.64
CA ARG A 52 -25.86 -30.33 -41.64
C ARG A 52 -25.19 -28.95 -41.56
N PRO A 53 -24.95 -28.27 -42.70
CA PRO A 53 -24.55 -26.86 -42.68
C PRO A 53 -25.71 -26.00 -42.17
N ALA A 54 -25.42 -25.20 -41.14
CA ALA A 54 -26.30 -24.14 -40.66
C ALA A 54 -26.37 -23.02 -41.70
N GLY A 55 -27.58 -22.49 -41.92
CA GLY A 55 -27.82 -21.36 -42.82
C GLY A 55 -27.09 -20.09 -42.39
N PRO A 56 -26.98 -19.09 -43.29
CA PRO A 56 -26.21 -17.87 -43.03
C PRO A 56 -26.76 -17.13 -41.81
N ALA A 57 -25.88 -16.92 -40.83
CA ALA A 57 -26.14 -16.13 -39.64
C ALA A 57 -26.49 -14.69 -40.04
N ALA A 58 -27.55 -14.17 -39.44
CA ALA A 58 -27.90 -12.75 -39.52
C ALA A 58 -26.70 -11.89 -39.06
N PRO A 59 -26.49 -10.70 -39.64
CA PRO A 59 -25.38 -9.84 -39.26
C PRO A 59 -25.52 -9.47 -37.78
N LEU A 60 -24.51 -9.85 -37.00
CA LEU A 60 -24.30 -9.32 -35.65
C LEU A 60 -24.23 -7.80 -35.78
N GLN A 61 -25.22 -7.10 -35.21
CA GLN A 61 -25.13 -5.66 -35.01
C GLN A 61 -23.87 -5.40 -34.19
N ALA A 62 -22.89 -4.75 -34.80
CA ALA A 62 -21.70 -4.29 -34.11
C ALA A 62 -22.15 -3.34 -32.99
N SER A 63 -21.96 -3.77 -31.75
CA SER A 63 -22.05 -2.91 -30.57
C SER A 63 -21.16 -1.70 -30.79
N SER A 64 -21.67 -0.52 -30.43
CA SER A 64 -20.91 0.72 -30.50
C SER A 64 -19.58 0.58 -29.75
N PRO A 65 -18.48 1.23 -30.23
CA PRO A 65 -17.22 1.20 -29.51
C PRO A 65 -17.44 1.70 -28.07
N PRO A 66 -16.73 1.12 -27.08
CA PRO A 66 -16.82 1.63 -25.71
C PRO A 66 -16.45 3.12 -25.70
N PRO A 67 -17.15 3.94 -24.90
CA PRO A 67 -16.89 5.38 -24.83
C PRO A 67 -15.42 5.62 -24.48
N SER A 68 -14.74 6.44 -25.29
CA SER A 68 -13.34 6.78 -25.04
C SER A 68 -13.22 7.54 -23.72
N THR A 69 -12.51 6.96 -22.76
CA THR A 69 -12.27 7.53 -21.43
C THR A 69 -11.12 8.52 -21.40
N ALA A 70 -10.24 8.47 -22.42
CA ALA A 70 -9.06 9.33 -22.55
C ALA A 70 -9.35 10.82 -22.30
N PRO A 71 -10.36 11.47 -22.93
CA PRO A 71 -10.61 12.90 -22.71
C PRO A 71 -11.02 13.23 -21.25
N VAL A 72 -11.70 12.31 -20.57
CA VAL A 72 -12.10 12.49 -19.17
C VAL A 72 -10.88 12.38 -18.26
N VAL A 73 -10.01 11.40 -18.53
CA VAL A 73 -8.73 11.23 -17.80
C VAL A 73 -7.82 12.42 -18.03
N ASP A 74 -7.69 12.91 -19.26
CA ASP A 74 -6.88 14.10 -19.59
C ASP A 74 -7.37 15.34 -18.83
N LYS A 75 -8.68 15.54 -18.77
CA LYS A 75 -9.28 16.64 -18.02
C LYS A 75 -8.99 16.55 -16.52
N VAL A 76 -9.16 15.37 -15.92
CA VAL A 76 -8.84 15.13 -14.49
C VAL A 76 -7.37 15.45 -14.23
N LEU A 77 -6.46 14.90 -15.04
CA LEU A 77 -5.03 15.06 -14.84
C LEU A 77 -4.59 16.52 -15.01
N ALA A 78 -5.16 17.25 -15.96
CA ALA A 78 -4.89 18.68 -16.14
C ALA A 78 -5.36 19.52 -14.93
N LEU A 79 -6.53 19.22 -14.36
CA LEU A 79 -7.07 19.95 -13.21
C LEU A 79 -6.28 19.71 -11.91
N ILE A 80 -5.74 18.51 -11.73
CA ILE A 80 -5.02 18.14 -10.50
C ILE A 80 -3.50 18.38 -10.59
N GLU A 81 -2.99 18.70 -11.79
CA GLU A 81 -1.57 18.96 -12.01
C GLU A 81 -1.09 20.14 -11.15
N GLY A 82 0.06 19.98 -10.49
CA GLY A 82 0.63 20.99 -9.61
C GLY A 82 -0.13 21.20 -8.29
N THR A 83 -1.21 20.46 -8.04
CA THR A 83 -1.90 20.51 -6.74
C THR A 83 -1.16 19.67 -5.69
N ASP A 84 -1.26 20.05 -4.42
CA ASP A 84 -0.80 19.21 -3.30
C ASP A 84 -1.82 18.09 -3.05
N SER A 85 -1.92 17.16 -3.99
CA SER A 85 -2.91 16.08 -4.00
C SER A 85 -4.36 16.56 -3.85
N GLY A 86 -4.69 17.68 -4.50
CA GLY A 86 -5.99 18.35 -4.40
C GLY A 86 -6.16 19.27 -3.18
N ASP A 87 -5.21 19.37 -2.25
CA ASP A 87 -5.40 20.13 -1.00
C ASP A 87 -5.56 21.65 -1.22
N ASN A 88 -4.90 22.19 -2.25
CA ASN A 88 -4.99 23.60 -2.63
C ASN A 88 -5.98 23.88 -3.77
N LEU A 89 -6.79 22.88 -4.16
CA LEU A 89 -7.73 23.00 -5.27
C LEU A 89 -8.99 23.78 -4.83
N GLY A 90 -9.45 24.71 -5.68
CA GLY A 90 -10.65 25.50 -5.45
C GLY A 90 -11.92 24.64 -5.43
N SER A 91 -13.00 25.15 -4.84
CA SER A 91 -14.26 24.40 -4.71
C SER A 91 -14.95 24.10 -6.04
N GLU A 92 -14.77 24.95 -7.04
CA GLU A 92 -15.34 24.76 -8.38
C GLU A 92 -14.60 23.65 -9.13
N ASP A 93 -13.28 23.79 -9.28
CA ASP A 93 -12.41 22.76 -9.87
C ASP A 93 -12.55 21.41 -9.15
N ARG A 94 -12.67 21.41 -7.81
CA ARG A 94 -12.93 20.19 -7.02
C ARG A 94 -14.22 19.49 -7.45
N ARG A 95 -15.32 20.24 -7.62
CA ARG A 95 -16.60 19.69 -8.08
C ARG A 95 -16.48 19.14 -9.49
N GLU A 96 -15.71 19.81 -10.34
CA GLU A 96 -15.47 19.38 -11.71
C GLU A 96 -14.65 18.08 -11.76
N VAL A 97 -13.57 17.98 -10.99
CA VAL A 97 -12.81 16.75 -10.81
C VAL A 97 -13.72 15.63 -10.29
N ASP A 98 -14.44 15.87 -9.21
CA ASP A 98 -15.31 14.85 -8.59
C ASP A 98 -16.41 14.37 -9.56
N ALA A 99 -16.96 15.26 -10.41
CA ALA A 99 -17.90 14.88 -11.47
C ALA A 99 -17.27 14.01 -12.55
N CYS A 100 -16.05 14.32 -12.99
CA CYS A 100 -15.29 13.47 -13.92
C CYS A 100 -14.97 12.10 -13.31
N LEU A 101 -14.63 12.05 -12.01
CA LEU A 101 -14.41 10.79 -11.30
C LEU A 101 -15.68 9.94 -11.22
N GLN A 102 -16.85 10.55 -11.02
CA GLN A 102 -18.11 9.83 -11.06
C GLN A 102 -18.41 9.28 -12.46
N GLN A 103 -18.13 10.04 -13.52
CA GLN A 103 -18.27 9.54 -14.89
C GLN A 103 -17.36 8.32 -15.16
N LEU A 104 -16.13 8.34 -14.65
CA LEU A 104 -15.21 7.20 -14.77
C LEU A 104 -15.63 5.99 -13.91
N ASP A 105 -16.21 6.22 -12.73
CA ASP A 105 -16.84 5.20 -11.87
C ASP A 105 -17.97 4.49 -12.65
N ASP A 106 -18.87 5.25 -13.26
CA ASP A 106 -19.99 4.70 -14.04
C ASP A 106 -19.51 3.88 -15.25
N ILE A 107 -18.45 4.35 -15.94
CA ILE A 107 -17.84 3.60 -17.04
C ILE A 107 -17.16 2.32 -16.54
N GLY A 108 -16.48 2.39 -15.39
CA GLY A 108 -15.84 1.24 -14.75
C GLY A 108 -16.84 0.16 -14.35
N GLU A 109 -17.97 0.54 -13.77
CA GLU A 109 -19.07 -0.38 -13.42
C GLU A 109 -19.70 -1.07 -14.64
N ALA A 110 -19.70 -0.40 -15.80
CA ALA A 110 -20.24 -0.94 -17.04
C ALA A 110 -19.28 -1.90 -17.76
N ARG A 111 -18.02 -2.05 -17.32
CA ARG A 111 -17.04 -2.96 -17.94
C ARG A 111 -17.26 -4.41 -17.52
N ASP A 112 -17.07 -5.33 -18.47
CA ASP A 112 -17.13 -6.78 -18.21
C ASP A 112 -15.95 -7.24 -17.33
N GLN A 113 -14.74 -6.74 -17.61
CA GLN A 113 -13.56 -7.02 -16.80
C GLN A 113 -13.54 -6.14 -15.55
N ARG A 114 -13.42 -6.78 -14.40
CA ARG A 114 -13.43 -6.13 -13.09
C ARG A 114 -12.08 -5.48 -12.77
N PRO A 115 -12.03 -4.28 -12.17
CA PRO A 115 -10.77 -3.61 -11.88
C PRO A 115 -9.78 -4.46 -11.07
N LEU A 116 -10.22 -5.21 -10.06
CA LEU A 116 -9.30 -6.03 -9.24
C LEU A 116 -8.70 -7.22 -9.99
N GLU A 117 -9.31 -7.65 -11.09
CA GLU A 117 -8.81 -8.73 -11.96
C GLU A 117 -7.82 -8.19 -13.01
N ASP A 118 -7.76 -6.88 -13.20
CA ASP A 118 -6.84 -6.24 -14.11
C ASP A 118 -5.41 -6.26 -13.53
N PRO A 119 -4.42 -6.85 -14.24
CA PRO A 119 -3.01 -6.81 -13.82
C PRO A 119 -2.50 -5.40 -13.59
N LEU A 120 -3.12 -4.42 -14.24
CA LEU A 120 -2.81 -3.01 -14.08
C LEU A 120 -3.03 -2.55 -12.65
N VAL A 121 -3.86 -3.15 -11.80
CA VAL A 121 -3.99 -2.73 -10.38
C VAL A 121 -2.67 -2.77 -9.64
N PHE A 122 -1.77 -3.70 -9.99
CA PHE A 122 -0.45 -3.79 -9.38
C PHE A 122 0.50 -2.71 -9.94
N GLY A 123 1.31 -2.15 -9.05
CA GLY A 123 2.32 -1.16 -9.39
C GLY A 123 2.50 -0.09 -8.33
N ASN A 124 3.39 0.84 -8.64
CA ASN A 124 3.62 2.03 -7.83
C ASN A 124 2.77 3.19 -8.36
N TYR A 125 2.14 3.91 -7.44
CA TYR A 125 1.31 5.05 -7.77
C TYR A 125 1.61 6.26 -6.90
N ASN A 126 1.58 7.44 -7.53
CA ASN A 126 1.46 8.69 -6.79
C ASN A 126 -0.02 8.90 -6.45
N VAL A 127 -0.29 9.38 -5.23
CA VAL A 127 -1.65 9.81 -4.85
C VAL A 127 -1.82 11.25 -5.36
N ALA A 128 -2.29 11.38 -6.60
CA ALA A 128 -2.33 12.65 -7.31
C ALA A 128 -3.52 13.53 -6.88
N TYR A 129 -4.59 12.93 -6.36
CA TYR A 129 -5.74 13.68 -5.88
C TYR A 129 -6.50 12.93 -4.78
N VAL A 130 -6.98 13.69 -3.80
CA VAL A 130 -7.84 13.20 -2.73
C VAL A 130 -8.97 14.20 -2.46
N SER A 131 -10.21 13.69 -2.44
CA SER A 131 -11.38 14.43 -1.97
C SER A 131 -11.94 13.79 -0.71
N ALA A 132 -12.29 14.61 0.28
CA ALA A 132 -12.96 14.14 1.48
C ALA A 132 -14.44 13.93 1.19
N GLY A 133 -14.97 12.75 1.52
CA GLY A 133 -16.38 12.46 1.40
C GLY A 133 -17.22 13.16 2.46
N PRO A 134 -18.55 13.25 2.27
CA PRO A 134 -19.47 13.91 3.21
C PRO A 134 -19.46 13.27 4.62
N GLY A 135 -19.08 11.99 4.74
CA GLY A 135 -18.96 11.28 6.01
C GLY A 135 -17.56 11.29 6.64
N GLN A 136 -16.60 12.02 6.06
CA GLN A 136 -15.20 11.97 6.49
C GLN A 136 -14.76 13.25 7.19
N SER A 137 -14.53 13.17 8.50
CA SER A 137 -13.86 14.24 9.24
C SER A 137 -12.33 14.09 9.13
N GLY A 138 -11.66 15.07 8.53
CA GLY A 138 -10.20 15.10 8.40
C GLY A 138 -9.68 14.63 7.04
N GLN A 139 -8.37 14.50 6.92
CA GLN A 139 -7.70 14.21 5.64
C GLN A 139 -7.70 12.70 5.35
N PRO A 140 -8.27 12.24 4.21
CA PRO A 140 -8.31 10.81 3.88
C PRO A 140 -6.93 10.20 3.61
N ALA A 141 -6.00 10.95 3.04
CA ALA A 141 -4.61 10.54 2.84
C ALA A 141 -3.66 11.31 3.75
N GLY A 142 -2.66 10.62 4.30
CA GLY A 142 -1.68 11.18 5.25
C GLY A 142 -2.24 11.53 6.64
N GLY A 143 -3.57 11.60 6.77
CA GLY A 143 -4.29 11.74 8.03
C GLY A 143 -3.76 12.86 8.91
N ARG A 144 -3.38 12.57 10.16
CA ARG A 144 -2.93 13.62 11.11
C ARG A 144 -1.68 14.38 10.67
N PHE A 145 -0.82 13.79 9.85
CA PHE A 145 0.36 14.48 9.32
C PHE A 145 -0.01 15.54 8.28
N ARG A 146 -1.17 15.39 7.62
CA ARG A 146 -1.69 16.34 6.63
C ARG A 146 -2.88 17.16 7.15
N GLY A 147 -3.35 16.94 8.38
CA GLY A 147 -4.49 17.64 8.96
C GLY A 147 -4.07 18.71 9.97
N GLY A 148 -4.76 19.87 9.98
CA GLY A 148 -4.59 20.91 11.01
C GLY A 148 -3.12 21.29 11.27
N LEU A 149 -2.68 21.16 12.53
CA LEU A 149 -1.29 21.41 12.95
C LEU A 149 -0.26 20.50 12.25
N GLY A 150 -0.68 19.34 11.75
CA GLY A 150 0.17 18.44 10.98
C GLY A 150 0.75 19.12 9.74
N LYS A 151 -0.03 19.91 9.00
CA LYS A 151 0.48 20.63 7.80
C LYS A 151 1.58 21.62 8.14
N LEU A 152 1.47 22.28 9.29
CA LEU A 152 2.46 23.25 9.76
C LEU A 152 3.77 22.54 10.13
N LEU A 153 3.68 21.39 10.81
CA LEU A 153 4.83 20.65 11.29
C LEU A 153 5.46 19.77 10.22
N PHE A 154 4.66 19.12 9.37
CA PHE A 154 5.05 18.10 8.42
C PHE A 154 4.66 18.53 7.01
N ARG A 155 5.42 19.48 6.45
CA ARG A 155 5.17 19.94 5.07
C ARG A 155 5.35 18.77 4.11
N THR A 156 4.28 18.31 3.49
CA THR A 156 4.33 17.14 2.62
C THR A 156 5.15 17.44 1.37
N THR A 157 5.93 16.46 0.95
CA THR A 157 6.72 16.50 -0.30
C THR A 157 6.38 15.35 -1.23
N PHE A 158 5.72 14.30 -0.74
CA PHE A 158 5.32 13.15 -1.53
C PHE A 158 4.18 12.38 -0.87
N LEU A 159 3.26 11.88 -1.69
CA LEU A 159 2.26 10.87 -1.33
C LEU A 159 2.27 9.75 -2.37
N GLY A 160 2.49 8.53 -1.91
CA GLY A 160 2.48 7.34 -2.75
C GLY A 160 1.66 6.22 -2.14
N GLN A 161 1.07 5.41 -3.01
CA GLN A 161 0.50 4.11 -2.69
C GLN A 161 1.00 3.09 -3.71
N SER A 162 1.47 1.95 -3.25
CA SER A 162 1.75 0.82 -4.13
C SER A 162 0.89 -0.37 -3.77
N VAL A 163 0.48 -1.11 -4.79
CA VAL A 163 -0.14 -2.42 -4.67
C VAL A 163 0.83 -3.41 -5.27
N LEU A 164 1.44 -4.22 -4.42
CA LEU A 164 2.51 -5.15 -4.75
C LEU A 164 1.97 -6.57 -4.66
N GLN A 165 2.44 -7.42 -5.55
CA GLN A 165 2.10 -8.84 -5.51
C GLN A 165 2.71 -9.51 -4.27
N PRO A 166 2.04 -10.54 -3.72
CA PRO A 166 0.71 -11.03 -4.11
C PRO A 166 -0.45 -10.20 -3.55
N ASP A 167 -0.30 -9.62 -2.36
CA ASP A 167 -1.40 -9.04 -1.58
C ASP A 167 -0.98 -7.82 -0.73
N ILE A 168 0.14 -7.17 -1.07
CA ILE A 168 0.76 -6.15 -0.22
C ILE A 168 0.35 -4.75 -0.69
N VAL A 169 -0.06 -3.90 0.26
CA VAL A 169 -0.28 -2.48 0.01
C VAL A 169 0.69 -1.67 0.85
N THR A 170 1.38 -0.73 0.24
CA THR A 170 2.21 0.24 0.97
C THR A 170 1.71 1.66 0.73
N ASN A 171 1.60 2.43 1.81
CA ASN A 171 1.33 3.86 1.74
C ASN A 171 2.54 4.61 2.26
N LYS A 172 2.99 5.63 1.53
CA LYS A 172 4.13 6.46 1.92
C LYS A 172 3.74 7.94 1.87
N LEU A 173 4.05 8.64 2.96
CA LEU A 173 4.02 10.08 3.05
C LEU A 173 5.44 10.55 3.33
N ALA A 174 6.05 11.30 2.41
CA ALA A 174 7.30 12.01 2.71
C ALA A 174 7.00 13.47 3.05
N PHE A 175 7.79 14.04 3.96
CA PHE A 175 7.59 15.40 4.45
C PHE A 175 8.91 16.08 4.82
N ARG A 176 8.85 17.39 5.07
CA ARG A 176 9.86 18.15 5.79
C ARG A 176 9.31 18.62 7.14
N LEU A 177 9.88 18.08 8.22
CA LEU A 177 9.59 18.49 9.59
C LEU A 177 10.10 19.92 9.80
N LEU A 178 9.20 20.80 10.26
CA LEU A 178 9.41 22.25 10.40
C LEU A 178 9.93 22.92 9.12
N GLY A 179 9.67 22.30 7.96
CA GLY A 179 10.08 22.82 6.64
C GLY A 179 11.50 22.49 6.21
N PHE A 180 12.37 21.91 7.06
CA PHE A 180 13.77 21.66 6.70
C PHE A 180 14.25 20.21 6.90
N LEU A 181 13.78 19.49 7.91
CA LEU A 181 14.28 18.14 8.20
C LEU A 181 13.49 17.09 7.40
N PRO A 182 14.06 16.42 6.39
CA PRO A 182 13.32 15.42 5.63
C PRO A 182 12.94 14.22 6.49
N GLY A 183 11.77 13.65 6.24
CA GLY A 183 11.32 12.43 6.90
C GLY A 183 10.21 11.76 6.11
N ALA A 184 9.82 10.56 6.53
CA ALA A 184 8.71 9.85 5.92
C ALA A 184 7.92 9.03 6.94
N VAL A 185 6.63 8.84 6.68
CA VAL A 185 5.80 7.84 7.34
C VAL A 185 5.42 6.79 6.31
N GLY A 186 5.75 5.54 6.62
CA GLY A 186 5.40 4.39 5.83
C GLY A 186 4.38 3.52 6.53
N LEU A 187 3.37 3.04 5.81
CA LEU A 187 2.51 1.95 6.23
C LEU A 187 2.65 0.79 5.26
N ARG A 188 2.65 -0.41 5.82
CA ARG A 188 2.62 -1.66 5.08
C ARG A 188 1.46 -2.48 5.59
N GLY A 189 0.68 -3.02 4.67
CA GLY A 189 -0.49 -3.82 4.98
C GLY A 189 -0.71 -4.92 3.96
N LYS A 190 -1.67 -5.76 4.28
CA LYS A 190 -2.18 -6.79 3.37
C LYS A 190 -3.62 -6.48 3.01
N PHE A 191 -3.96 -6.58 1.73
CA PHE A 191 -5.34 -6.44 1.29
C PHE A 191 -6.03 -7.80 1.22
N VAL A 192 -7.27 -7.84 1.65
CA VAL A 192 -8.15 -9.01 1.58
C VAL A 192 -9.41 -8.59 0.82
N SER A 193 -9.81 -9.38 -0.16
CA SER A 193 -11.12 -9.22 -0.81
C SER A 193 -12.22 -9.50 0.21
N ILE A 194 -13.12 -8.55 0.43
CA ILE A 194 -14.23 -8.75 1.37
C ILE A 194 -15.28 -9.64 0.67
N PRO A 195 -15.74 -10.76 1.30
CA PRO A 195 -16.72 -11.63 0.70
C PRO A 195 -18.08 -10.93 0.49
N GLU A 196 -18.82 -11.37 -0.52
CA GLU A 196 -20.10 -10.81 -1.01
C GLU A 196 -21.16 -10.56 0.10
N ARG A 197 -21.07 -11.28 1.22
CA ARG A 197 -22.04 -11.24 2.34
C ARG A 197 -22.02 -9.94 3.16
N GLU A 198 -20.88 -9.23 3.19
CA GLU A 198 -20.73 -7.90 3.82
C GLU A 198 -20.73 -6.76 2.79
N GLY A 199 -20.53 -7.09 1.50
CA GLY A 199 -20.45 -6.13 0.40
C GLY A 199 -21.79 -5.77 -0.25
N GLY A 200 -22.83 -6.59 -0.06
CA GLY A 200 -24.05 -6.49 -0.88
C GLY A 200 -23.79 -6.87 -2.35
N PRO A 201 -24.84 -6.87 -3.20
CA PRO A 201 -24.78 -7.46 -4.54
C PRO A 201 -23.78 -6.80 -5.52
N ASN A 202 -23.21 -5.62 -5.21
CA ASN A 202 -22.41 -4.79 -6.12
C ASN A 202 -20.98 -4.47 -5.62
N ARG A 203 -20.34 -5.29 -4.77
CA ARG A 203 -19.02 -4.95 -4.16
C ARG A 203 -17.88 -5.97 -4.32
N LYS A 204 -17.80 -6.68 -5.45
CA LYS A 204 -16.65 -7.56 -5.73
C LYS A 204 -15.32 -6.81 -5.89
N ASP A 205 -15.36 -5.50 -6.16
CA ASP A 205 -14.17 -4.65 -6.37
C ASP A 205 -13.69 -3.91 -5.10
N THR A 206 -14.17 -4.34 -3.93
CA THR A 206 -13.85 -3.72 -2.63
C THR A 206 -12.83 -4.57 -1.87
N VAL A 207 -11.73 -3.94 -1.46
CA VAL A 207 -10.71 -4.57 -0.62
C VAL A 207 -10.67 -3.90 0.74
N LYS A 208 -10.47 -4.72 1.79
CA LYS A 208 -10.09 -4.24 3.12
C LYS A 208 -8.59 -4.43 3.25
N VAL A 209 -7.88 -3.34 3.53
CA VAL A 209 -6.45 -3.35 3.75
C VAL A 209 -6.17 -3.24 5.24
N PHE A 210 -5.47 -4.22 5.80
CA PHE A 210 -5.02 -4.20 7.19
C PHE A 210 -3.57 -3.75 7.25
N PHE A 211 -3.35 -2.54 7.75
CA PHE A 211 -2.03 -1.95 7.94
C PHE A 211 -1.46 -2.26 9.32
N GLU A 212 -0.17 -2.58 9.34
CA GLU A 212 0.63 -2.58 10.54
C GLU A 212 0.82 -1.16 11.11
N PRO A 213 1.29 -1.02 12.37
CA PRO A 213 1.62 0.28 12.92
C PRO A 213 2.61 1.04 12.05
N PRO A 214 2.35 2.32 11.73
CA PRO A 214 3.17 3.13 10.84
C PRO A 214 4.62 3.23 11.30
N VAL A 215 5.53 3.29 10.34
CA VAL A 215 6.96 3.52 10.58
C VAL A 215 7.30 4.96 10.23
N LEU A 216 7.60 5.76 11.24
CA LEU A 216 8.21 7.07 11.10
C LEU A 216 9.72 6.90 10.87
N SER A 217 10.20 7.46 9.75
CA SER A 217 11.60 7.46 9.34
C SER A 217 12.15 8.87 9.32
N LEU A 218 13.28 9.07 10.00
CA LEU A 218 14.04 10.31 10.05
C LEU A 218 15.48 10.06 9.57
N PRO A 219 16.25 11.11 9.25
CA PRO A 219 17.62 10.96 8.77
C PRO A 219 18.52 10.27 9.80
N GLY A 220 19.61 9.66 9.32
CA GLY A 220 20.54 8.93 10.18
C GLY A 220 20.08 7.52 10.58
N GLY A 221 19.14 6.92 9.82
CA GLY A 221 18.67 5.55 10.06
C GLY A 221 17.74 5.41 11.26
N ILE A 222 17.10 6.51 11.69
CA ILE A 222 16.18 6.52 12.82
C ILE A 222 14.80 6.10 12.32
N HIS A 223 14.38 4.89 12.70
CA HIS A 223 13.07 4.33 12.35
C HIS A 223 12.29 3.95 13.61
N ILE A 224 11.03 4.38 13.66
CA ILE A 224 10.21 4.32 14.86
C ILE A 224 8.79 3.89 14.49
N ARG A 225 8.31 2.78 15.07
CA ARG A 225 6.88 2.43 14.98
C ARG A 225 6.06 3.36 15.87
N ILE A 226 5.11 4.04 15.26
CA ILE A 226 4.23 5.02 15.86
C ILE A 226 2.76 4.63 15.66
N GLY A 227 1.86 5.11 16.52
CA GLY A 227 0.43 4.82 16.40
C GLY A 227 0.04 3.33 16.53
N PRO A 228 -1.27 3.05 16.44
CA PRO A 228 -1.80 1.70 16.35
C PRO A 228 -1.76 1.17 14.91
N SER A 229 -2.04 -0.13 14.76
CA SER A 229 -2.46 -0.71 13.48
C SER A 229 -3.75 -0.03 12.99
N SER A 230 -4.05 -0.13 11.70
CA SER A 230 -5.27 0.45 11.14
C SER A 230 -5.83 -0.35 9.98
N SER A 231 -7.12 -0.24 9.68
CA SER A 231 -7.75 -0.80 8.49
C SER A 231 -8.43 0.26 7.62
N VAL A 232 -8.42 0.04 6.31
CA VAL A 232 -9.05 0.91 5.32
C VAL A 232 -9.83 0.07 4.32
N VAL A 233 -11.06 0.47 4.02
CA VAL A 233 -11.88 -0.16 2.99
C VAL A 233 -11.87 0.73 1.75
N LEU A 234 -11.35 0.19 0.64
CA LEU A 234 -11.23 0.91 -0.62
C LEU A 234 -11.83 0.07 -1.75
N LYS A 235 -12.74 0.68 -2.51
CA LYS A 235 -13.23 0.14 -3.77
C LYS A 235 -12.39 0.69 -4.92
N THR A 236 -11.83 -0.18 -5.77
CA THR A 236 -11.21 0.26 -7.02
C THR A 236 -12.30 0.35 -8.07
N THR A 237 -12.60 1.57 -8.54
CA THR A 237 -13.75 1.81 -9.43
C THR A 237 -13.36 1.81 -10.90
N TYR A 238 -12.13 2.19 -11.20
CA TYR A 238 -11.63 2.30 -12.57
C TYR A 238 -10.11 2.11 -12.58
N VAL A 239 -9.60 1.47 -13.63
CA VAL A 239 -8.16 1.33 -13.88
C VAL A 239 -7.88 1.39 -15.38
N ASP A 240 -6.79 2.04 -15.72
CA ASP A 240 -6.17 2.01 -17.03
C ASP A 240 -4.63 2.11 -16.92
N GLU A 241 -3.95 2.34 -18.04
CA GLU A 241 -2.50 2.43 -18.11
C GLU A 241 -1.93 3.65 -17.34
N ARG A 242 -2.71 4.71 -17.16
CA ARG A 242 -2.29 5.99 -16.58
C ARG A 242 -2.76 6.16 -15.15
N VAL A 243 -4.00 5.77 -14.85
CA VAL A 243 -4.67 6.03 -13.58
C VAL A 243 -5.36 4.81 -13.01
N ARG A 244 -5.42 4.77 -11.68
CA ARG A 244 -6.33 3.92 -10.91
C ARG A 244 -7.18 4.82 -10.02
N LEU A 245 -8.48 4.56 -9.96
CA LEU A 245 -9.41 5.31 -9.13
C LEU A 245 -9.83 4.49 -7.92
N GLY A 246 -9.88 5.16 -6.77
CA GLY A 246 -10.32 4.57 -5.51
C GLY A 246 -11.48 5.34 -4.89
N LYS A 247 -12.40 4.61 -4.27
CA LYS A 247 -13.50 5.16 -3.49
C LYS A 247 -13.47 4.58 -2.09
N GLY A 248 -13.25 5.42 -1.09
CA GLY A 248 -13.28 5.02 0.32
C GLY A 248 -14.70 4.76 0.81
N SER A 249 -14.83 3.93 1.83
CA SER A 249 -16.12 3.61 2.49
C SER A 249 -16.92 4.85 2.93
N ARG A 250 -16.23 5.90 3.35
CA ARG A 250 -16.78 7.19 3.80
C ARG A 250 -17.03 8.20 2.66
N GLY A 251 -16.94 7.75 1.41
CA GLY A 251 -17.18 8.55 0.21
C GLY A 251 -15.98 9.40 -0.24
N SER A 252 -14.78 9.17 0.31
CA SER A 252 -13.57 9.82 -0.19
C SER A 252 -13.21 9.30 -1.58
N LEU A 253 -12.70 10.19 -2.43
CA LEU A 253 -12.31 9.88 -3.81
C LEU A 253 -10.79 10.00 -3.95
N PHE A 254 -10.18 9.08 -4.70
CA PHE A 254 -8.74 9.01 -4.88
C PHE A 254 -8.41 8.84 -6.37
N VAL A 255 -7.41 9.60 -6.83
CA VAL A 255 -6.76 9.38 -8.12
C VAL A 255 -5.32 8.95 -7.88
N PHE A 256 -4.98 7.78 -8.38
CA PHE A 256 -3.65 7.21 -8.32
C PHE A 256 -3.03 7.24 -9.72
N THR A 257 -1.99 8.02 -9.95
CA THR A 257 -1.26 8.04 -11.23
C THR A 257 -0.13 7.03 -11.22
N ARG A 258 0.01 6.22 -12.27
CA ARG A 258 1.03 5.18 -12.36
C ARG A 258 2.45 5.76 -12.47
N GLY A 259 3.39 5.13 -11.77
CA GLY A 259 4.82 5.39 -11.86
C GLY A 259 5.26 6.74 -11.30
N GLY A 260 6.20 7.41 -11.96
CA GLY A 260 6.69 8.74 -11.58
C GLY A 260 7.56 8.71 -10.33
N GLN A 261 7.32 9.63 -9.38
CA GLN A 261 8.12 9.68 -8.15
C GLN A 261 7.97 8.40 -7.32
N ALA A 262 6.80 7.75 -7.35
CA ALA A 262 6.58 6.49 -6.63
C ALA A 262 7.54 5.37 -7.02
N ASP A 263 8.03 5.31 -8.27
CA ASP A 263 9.03 4.31 -8.70
C ASP A 263 10.40 4.55 -8.08
N ALA A 264 10.74 5.80 -7.78
CA ALA A 264 12.02 6.18 -7.19
C ALA A 264 12.04 6.08 -5.65
N GLU A 265 10.87 5.94 -5.01
CA GLU A 265 10.72 6.06 -3.56
C GLU A 265 10.87 4.74 -2.79
N GLY A 266 11.25 3.64 -3.46
CA GLY A 266 11.50 2.34 -2.84
C GLY A 266 10.27 1.80 -2.12
N MET A 267 9.13 1.82 -2.80
CA MET A 267 7.82 1.52 -2.21
C MET A 267 7.68 0.09 -1.69
N ASP A 268 8.51 -0.84 -2.17
CA ASP A 268 8.64 -2.22 -1.72
C ASP A 268 9.28 -2.34 -0.32
N GLN A 269 10.16 -1.40 0.03
CA GLN A 269 10.85 -1.31 1.32
C GLN A 269 10.05 -0.57 2.40
N VAL A 270 8.93 0.05 2.03
CA VAL A 270 8.10 0.82 2.96
C VAL A 270 7.54 -0.09 4.06
N GLY A 271 7.73 0.33 5.32
CA GLY A 271 7.26 -0.36 6.51
C GLY A 271 8.16 -1.53 6.98
N LEU A 272 9.20 -1.89 6.22
CA LEU A 272 10.13 -2.97 6.57
C LEU A 272 11.33 -2.51 7.42
N GLN A 273 11.45 -1.20 7.68
CA GLN A 273 12.61 -0.66 8.38
C GLN A 273 12.70 -1.20 9.82
N GLN A 274 13.91 -1.58 10.22
CA GLN A 274 14.18 -2.05 11.57
C GLN A 274 14.00 -0.91 12.57
N CYS A 275 12.98 -1.03 13.40
CA CYS A 275 12.71 -0.04 14.43
C CYS A 275 13.42 -0.41 15.72
N SER A 276 14.18 0.52 16.29
CA SER A 276 14.87 0.32 17.57
C SER A 276 14.08 0.94 18.73
N GLY A 277 14.12 0.29 19.90
CA GLY A 277 13.59 0.88 21.14
C GLY A 277 14.29 2.20 21.48
N LEU A 278 15.58 2.33 21.15
CA LEU A 278 16.34 3.56 21.30
C LEU A 278 15.73 4.72 20.49
N GLY A 279 15.27 4.47 19.26
CA GLY A 279 14.60 5.51 18.45
C GLY A 279 13.36 6.07 19.14
N LYS A 280 12.53 5.20 19.74
CA LYS A 280 11.38 5.63 20.56
C LYS A 280 11.82 6.46 21.76
N ALA A 281 12.82 5.99 22.51
CA ALA A 281 13.34 6.70 23.67
C ALA A 281 13.89 8.09 23.30
N VAL A 282 14.60 8.20 22.18
CA VAL A 282 15.11 9.48 21.66
C VAL A 282 13.95 10.41 21.28
N LEU A 283 12.98 9.92 20.50
CA LEU A 283 11.84 10.75 20.07
C LEU A 283 11.04 11.28 21.26
N PHE A 284 10.63 10.40 22.19
CA PHE A 284 9.86 10.81 23.35
C PHE A 284 10.72 11.59 24.37
N GLY A 285 12.03 11.34 24.42
CA GLY A 285 12.98 12.15 25.17
C GLY A 285 13.05 13.58 24.65
N VAL A 286 13.10 13.78 23.33
CA VAL A 286 13.05 15.13 22.70
C VAL A 286 11.73 15.81 22.99
N VAL A 287 10.60 15.10 22.88
CA VAL A 287 9.27 15.65 23.22
C VAL A 287 9.22 16.06 24.70
N ALA A 288 9.66 15.20 25.61
CA ALA A 288 9.69 15.48 27.04
C ALA A 288 10.60 16.67 27.35
N LEU A 289 11.78 16.74 26.73
CA LEU A 289 12.71 17.86 26.89
C LEU A 289 12.09 19.18 26.42
N LEU A 290 11.42 19.18 25.26
CA LEU A 290 10.70 20.37 24.77
C LEU A 290 9.66 20.84 25.77
N MET A 291 8.86 19.91 26.32
CA MET A 291 7.80 20.24 27.28
C MET A 291 8.36 20.71 28.63
N LEU A 292 9.37 20.03 29.18
CA LEU A 292 9.97 20.39 30.46
C LEU A 292 10.69 21.74 30.38
N ASN A 293 11.52 21.93 29.35
CA ASN A 293 12.23 23.18 29.15
C ASN A 293 11.26 24.34 28.84
N GLY A 294 10.24 24.11 28.00
CA GLY A 294 9.23 25.11 27.69
C GLY A 294 8.41 25.52 28.93
N SER A 295 8.05 24.55 29.78
CA SER A 295 7.35 24.80 31.04
C SER A 295 8.21 25.62 32.00
N TRP A 296 9.50 25.26 32.13
CA TRP A 296 10.44 26.02 32.94
C TRP A 296 10.56 27.47 32.46
N LEU A 297 10.73 27.70 31.14
CA LEU A 297 10.78 29.04 30.56
C LEU A 297 9.49 29.84 30.80
N ALA A 298 8.32 29.21 30.70
CA ALA A 298 7.03 29.87 30.87
C ALA A 298 6.78 30.29 32.34
N LEU A 299 7.23 29.47 33.29
CA LEU A 299 7.00 29.64 34.74
C LEU A 299 8.06 30.51 35.44
N GLN A 300 9.24 30.68 34.85
CA GLN A 300 10.31 31.49 35.44
C GLN A 300 9.97 32.99 35.38
N GLY A 301 9.47 33.52 36.50
CA GLY A 301 8.98 34.91 36.60
C GLY A 301 10.03 36.00 36.37
N SER A 302 11.33 35.67 36.43
CA SER A 302 12.43 36.60 36.15
C SER A 302 12.75 36.76 34.66
N LEU A 303 12.18 35.93 33.77
CA LEU A 303 12.44 36.00 32.34
C LEU A 303 11.54 37.05 31.65
N PRO A 304 12.05 37.70 30.57
CA PRO A 304 11.24 38.61 29.78
C PRO A 304 9.96 37.95 29.23
N PRO A 305 8.85 38.70 29.07
CA PRO A 305 7.59 38.15 28.57
C PRO A 305 7.71 37.37 27.25
N VAL A 306 8.58 37.83 26.34
CA VAL A 306 8.83 37.16 25.06
C VAL A 306 9.44 35.77 25.24
N VAL A 307 10.37 35.61 26.19
CA VAL A 307 11.00 34.31 26.49
C VAL A 307 9.98 33.36 27.12
N ARG A 308 9.12 33.87 28.00
CA ARG A 308 8.03 33.07 28.60
C ARG A 308 7.03 32.62 27.55
N ALA A 309 6.66 33.51 26.63
CA ALA A 309 5.80 33.17 25.49
C ALA A 309 6.43 32.11 24.59
N ALA A 310 7.74 32.20 24.31
CA ALA A 310 8.47 31.16 23.59
C ALA A 310 8.41 29.81 24.32
N GLY A 311 8.52 29.81 25.65
CA GLY A 311 8.32 28.62 26.49
C GLY A 311 6.95 27.97 26.30
N VAL A 312 5.87 28.77 26.30
CA VAL A 312 4.51 28.28 26.01
C VAL A 312 4.42 27.67 24.60
N VAL A 313 4.95 28.35 23.59
CA VAL A 313 4.98 27.84 22.21
C VAL A 313 5.73 26.50 22.14
N GLN A 314 6.83 26.35 22.86
CA GLN A 314 7.61 25.13 22.91
C GLN A 314 6.83 23.96 23.55
N VAL A 315 6.06 24.21 24.61
CA VAL A 315 5.18 23.19 25.22
C VAL A 315 4.08 22.77 24.24
N LEU A 316 3.47 23.74 23.54
CA LEU A 316 2.45 23.45 22.53
C LEU A 316 3.03 22.62 21.37
N LEU A 317 4.24 22.96 20.91
CA LEU A 317 4.96 22.22 19.87
C LEU A 317 5.26 20.78 20.31
N GLY A 318 5.79 20.59 21.52
CA GLY A 318 6.06 19.26 22.09
C GLY A 318 4.77 18.43 22.20
N THR A 319 3.69 19.05 22.67
CA THR A 319 2.37 18.41 22.79
C THR A 319 1.82 17.99 21.42
N ALA A 320 1.93 18.86 20.41
CA ALA A 320 1.47 18.56 19.05
C ALA A 320 2.28 17.43 18.40
N LEU A 321 3.61 17.47 18.48
CA LEU A 321 4.49 16.41 17.97
C LEU A 321 4.22 15.08 18.67
N GLY A 322 4.18 15.09 20.00
CA GLY A 322 3.88 13.92 20.82
C GLY A 322 2.50 13.32 20.49
N GLY A 323 1.47 14.16 20.34
CA GLY A 323 0.12 13.73 20.01
C GLY A 323 0.00 13.11 18.62
N ILE A 324 0.66 13.68 17.61
CA ILE A 324 0.68 13.14 16.24
C ILE A 324 1.42 11.80 16.20
N CYS A 325 2.58 11.71 16.84
CA CYS A 325 3.36 10.46 16.90
C CYS A 325 2.68 9.37 17.75
N TYR A 326 2.02 9.73 18.85
CA TYR A 326 1.35 8.74 19.69
C TYR A 326 0.11 8.14 19.02
N LYS A 327 -0.72 8.97 18.38
CA LYS A 327 -1.98 8.52 17.74
C LYS A 327 -1.78 7.95 16.33
N GLY A 328 -0.69 8.31 15.64
CA GLY A 328 -0.45 7.88 14.27
C GLY A 328 -1.34 8.58 13.22
N GLY A 329 -1.16 8.15 11.97
CA GLY A 329 -1.72 8.82 10.79
C GLY A 329 -3.16 8.47 10.46
N ILE A 330 -3.55 7.19 10.48
CA ILE A 330 -4.84 6.72 9.94
C ILE A 330 -5.92 6.65 11.03
N VAL A 331 -7.18 6.92 10.65
CA VAL A 331 -8.37 6.72 11.48
C VAL A 331 -9.05 5.45 10.98
N ASP A 332 -9.22 4.45 11.84
CA ASP A 332 -9.87 3.18 11.48
C ASP A 332 -11.24 3.40 10.87
N ASP A 333 -11.54 2.64 9.81
CA ASP A 333 -12.86 2.61 9.20
C ASP A 333 -13.86 1.81 10.04
N ASP A 334 -13.46 0.68 10.63
CA ASP A 334 -14.31 -0.17 11.48
C ASP A 334 -13.49 -0.83 12.62
N SER A 335 -14.11 -1.04 13.78
CA SER A 335 -13.55 -1.70 14.97
C SER A 335 -13.54 -3.23 14.91
N GLU A 336 -13.59 -3.82 13.72
CA GLU A 336 -13.75 -5.27 13.56
C GLU A 336 -12.43 -6.03 13.62
N GLU A 337 -12.47 -7.17 14.31
CA GLU A 337 -11.33 -8.05 14.58
C GLU A 337 -10.70 -8.58 13.29
N ARG A 338 -9.37 -8.53 13.28
CA ARG A 338 -8.52 -9.11 12.23
C ARG A 338 -8.87 -10.60 12.08
N PRO A 339 -9.13 -11.12 10.88
CA PRO A 339 -9.17 -12.57 10.71
C PRO A 339 -7.80 -13.14 11.08
N GLU A 340 -7.77 -14.06 12.05
CA GLU A 340 -6.57 -14.82 12.36
C GLU A 340 -6.08 -15.47 11.06
N VAL A 341 -4.84 -15.15 10.69
CA VAL A 341 -4.16 -15.84 9.59
C VAL A 341 -3.94 -17.27 10.08
N THR A 342 -4.88 -18.16 9.76
CA THR A 342 -4.71 -19.59 9.97
C THR A 342 -3.52 -20.02 9.13
N ALA A 343 -2.51 -20.57 9.78
CA ALA A 343 -1.27 -21.09 9.19
C ALA A 343 -1.50 -22.37 8.33
N GLY A 344 -2.64 -22.45 7.61
CA GLY A 344 -3.02 -23.61 6.79
C GLY A 344 -2.69 -23.46 5.29
N GLY A 345 -2.12 -22.33 4.87
CA GLY A 345 -1.83 -22.06 3.45
C GLY A 345 -0.53 -22.68 2.92
N GLU A 346 0.42 -23.06 3.78
CA GLU A 346 1.70 -23.63 3.34
C GLU A 346 1.60 -25.12 2.98
N GLU A 347 0.59 -25.86 3.47
CA GLU A 347 0.48 -27.30 3.21
C GLU A 347 -0.14 -27.63 1.83
N ALA A 348 -0.98 -26.74 1.29
CA ALA A 348 -1.56 -26.91 -0.05
C ALA A 348 -0.54 -26.64 -1.18
N ALA A 349 0.47 -25.78 -0.94
CA ALA A 349 1.52 -25.49 -1.91
C ALA A 349 2.64 -26.57 -1.93
N ALA A 350 2.81 -27.33 -0.85
CA ALA A 350 3.74 -28.45 -0.77
C ALA A 350 3.18 -29.71 -1.47
N SER A 351 1.87 -29.95 -1.40
CA SER A 351 1.22 -31.10 -2.06
C SER A 351 1.24 -31.01 -3.60
N ALA A 352 1.22 -29.80 -4.16
CA ALA A 352 1.27 -29.59 -5.62
C ALA A 352 2.66 -29.73 -6.26
N ARG A 353 3.76 -29.79 -5.47
CA ARG A 353 5.14 -29.92 -5.99
C ARG A 353 5.69 -31.36 -5.94
N GLY A 354 4.93 -32.33 -5.41
CA GLY A 354 5.34 -33.74 -5.35
C GLY A 354 4.92 -34.62 -6.54
N GLY A 355 4.17 -34.07 -7.51
CA GLY A 355 3.49 -34.86 -8.55
C GLY A 355 4.03 -34.74 -9.97
N SER A 356 5.33 -34.50 -10.17
CA SER A 356 5.91 -34.45 -11.53
C SER A 356 7.37 -34.90 -11.58
N ALA A 357 7.60 -36.20 -11.44
CA ALA A 357 8.85 -36.85 -11.85
C ALA A 357 8.65 -38.36 -12.08
N VAL A 358 7.84 -38.75 -13.09
CA VAL A 358 8.00 -40.02 -13.83
C VAL A 358 7.51 -39.81 -15.26
N ALA A 359 8.44 -39.50 -16.16
CA ALA A 359 8.56 -39.99 -17.54
C ALA A 359 9.80 -39.36 -18.18
#